data_AF-A0A7J7JPJ9-F1
#
_entry.id   AF-A0A7J7JPJ9-F1
#
_cell.length_a   1.000
_cell.length_b   1.000
_cell.length_c   1.000
_cell.angle_alpha   90.00
_cell.angle_beta   90.00
_cell.angle_gamma   90.00
#
_symmetry.space_group_name_H-M   'P 1'
#
loop_
_entity.id
_entity.type
_entity.pdbx_description
1 polymer ?
#
loop_
_entity_poly.entity_id
_entity_poly.type
_entity_poly.pdbx_seq_one_letter_code
_entity_poly.pdbx_strand_id
1 'polypeptide(L)'
;MDVNQSIAFYGTIIHSVDVKKPVVILENTVVAIKERKIVALQTGVEKKEAHQLISNLNIPIENFQILRTGEFIIPGLIDTHIHAPQYVNMGIGYDLTLLGWLDKYTFPTEAKFHDLDFASKVYSQVVKRTTTKWNYHCLLLCYYTSRCILATC
;
A
#
# COMPACT_ATOMS: atom_id res chain seq x y z
N MET A 1 7.81 -7.17 11.52
CA MET A 1 7.96 -5.88 12.20
C MET A 1 7.40 -6.03 13.57
N ASP A 2 8.13 -5.50 14.53
CA ASP A 2 7.76 -5.52 15.93
C ASP A 2 6.45 -4.73 16.12
N VAL A 3 5.51 -5.27 16.89
CA VAL A 3 4.17 -4.67 17.08
C VAL A 3 4.29 -3.30 17.77
N ASN A 4 5.43 -3.04 18.41
CA ASN A 4 5.75 -1.83 19.16
C ASN A 4 6.42 -0.70 18.34
N GLN A 5 6.53 -0.84 17.01
CA GLN A 5 7.24 0.15 16.20
C GLN A 5 6.44 1.47 16.08
N SER A 6 7.10 2.57 16.43
CA SER A 6 6.61 3.95 16.26
C SER A 6 7.39 4.63 15.15
N ILE A 7 6.72 5.23 14.18
CA ILE A 7 7.33 5.87 13.00
C ILE A 7 6.60 7.16 12.66
N ALA A 8 7.32 8.17 12.16
CA ALA A 8 6.74 9.42 11.71
C ALA A 8 7.31 9.85 10.35
N PHE A 9 6.50 10.58 9.59
CA PHE A 9 6.88 11.16 8.32
C PHE A 9 6.56 12.65 8.31
N TYR A 10 7.42 13.45 7.66
CA TYR A 10 7.15 14.85 7.35
C TYR A 10 7.22 15.07 5.85
N GLY A 11 6.17 15.66 5.27
CA GLY A 11 6.17 16.03 3.85
C GLY A 11 4.76 16.24 3.32
N THR A 12 4.56 15.90 2.04
CA THR A 12 3.26 16.02 1.36
C THR A 12 2.45 14.74 1.55
N ILE A 13 1.19 14.89 1.96
CA ILE A 13 0.22 13.80 2.09
C ILE A 13 -0.98 14.11 1.20
N ILE A 14 -1.38 13.17 0.36
CA ILE A 14 -2.51 13.32 -0.55
C ILE A 14 -3.54 12.25 -0.22
N HIS A 15 -4.77 12.65 0.05
CA HIS A 15 -5.86 11.72 0.35
C HIS A 15 -7.21 12.23 -0.13
N SER A 16 -8.25 11.43 0.06
CA SER A 16 -9.64 11.80 -0.19
C SER A 16 -10.39 11.86 1.14
N VAL A 17 -11.37 12.75 1.25
CA VAL A 17 -12.26 12.84 2.43
C VAL A 17 -13.63 12.28 2.09
N ASP A 18 -14.19 12.73 0.97
CA ASP A 18 -15.49 12.32 0.47
C ASP A 18 -15.58 12.58 -1.04
N VAL A 19 -16.71 12.23 -1.66
CA VAL A 19 -16.95 12.43 -3.10
C VAL A 19 -16.92 13.89 -3.56
N LYS A 20 -17.19 14.85 -2.66
CA LYS A 20 -17.12 16.29 -2.95
C LYS A 20 -15.71 16.84 -2.77
N LYS A 21 -14.88 16.18 -1.96
CA LYS A 21 -13.45 16.47 -1.76
C LYS A 21 -12.61 15.24 -2.15
N PRO A 22 -12.57 14.91 -3.45
CA PRO A 22 -11.94 13.69 -3.93
C PRO A 22 -10.41 13.74 -3.83
N VAL A 23 -9.81 14.94 -3.81
CA VAL A 23 -8.37 15.12 -3.67
C VAL A 23 -8.11 16.26 -2.68
N VAL A 24 -7.40 15.94 -1.61
CA VAL A 24 -6.91 16.86 -0.59
C VAL A 24 -5.40 16.72 -0.52
N ILE A 25 -4.69 17.82 -0.71
CA ILE A 25 -3.22 17.89 -0.69
C ILE A 25 -2.81 18.64 0.58
N LEU A 26 -2.11 17.95 1.47
CA LEU A 26 -1.61 18.47 2.73
C LEU A 26 -0.09 18.59 2.65
N GLU A 27 0.40 19.80 2.35
CA GLU A 27 1.82 20.10 2.35
C GLU A 27 2.33 20.37 3.78
N ASN A 28 3.63 20.24 4.00
CA ASN A 28 4.28 20.52 5.29
C ASN A 28 3.55 19.84 6.47
N THR A 29 3.28 18.55 6.32
CA THR A 29 2.44 17.78 7.24
C THR A 29 3.25 16.70 7.93
N VAL A 30 3.07 16.58 9.24
CA VAL A 30 3.56 15.43 10.02
C VAL A 30 2.46 14.39 10.13
N VAL A 31 2.76 13.14 9.77
CA VAL A 31 1.95 11.97 10.12
C VAL A 31 2.75 11.05 11.03
N ALA A 32 2.18 10.69 12.17
CA ALA A 32 2.79 9.81 13.14
C ALA A 32 1.96 8.54 13.31
N ILE A 33 2.66 7.40 13.33
CA ILE A 33 2.07 6.08 13.44
C ILE A 33 2.67 5.38 14.65
N LYS A 34 1.80 4.85 15.51
CA LYS A 34 2.17 3.98 16.64
C LYS A 34 1.22 2.81 16.71
N GLU A 35 1.75 1.62 17.02
CA GLU A 35 0.92 0.42 17.22
C GLU A 35 -0.10 0.22 16.09
N ARG A 36 0.34 0.45 14.85
CA ARG A 36 -0.46 0.30 13.63
C ARG A 36 -1.60 1.31 13.44
N LYS A 37 -1.62 2.41 14.19
CA LYS A 37 -2.62 3.47 14.11
C LYS A 37 -1.96 4.81 13.81
N ILE A 38 -2.63 5.63 13.01
CA ILE A 38 -2.26 7.04 12.87
C ILE A 38 -2.65 7.73 14.17
N VAL A 39 -1.65 8.23 14.91
CA VAL A 39 -1.86 8.90 16.20
C VAL A 39 -1.77 10.42 16.10
N ALA A 40 -1.17 10.94 15.03
CA ALA A 40 -1.18 12.37 14.73
C ALA A 40 -1.16 12.60 13.21
N LEU A 41 -1.89 13.64 12.79
CA LEU A 41 -1.84 14.20 11.45
C LEU A 41 -1.93 15.72 11.61
N GLN A 42 -0.78 16.40 11.55
CA GLN A 42 -0.69 17.84 11.81
C GLN A 42 -0.16 18.56 10.58
N THR A 43 -0.96 19.48 10.05
CA THR A 43 -0.68 20.23 8.82
C THR A 43 -0.08 21.60 9.12
N GLY A 44 0.64 22.17 8.15
CA GLY A 44 1.19 23.53 8.28
C GLY A 44 2.32 23.63 9.31
N VAL A 45 3.01 22.52 9.54
CA VAL A 45 4.13 22.44 10.49
C VAL A 45 5.38 22.95 9.78
N GLU A 46 6.07 23.93 10.37
CA GLU A 46 7.37 24.31 9.83
C GLU A 46 8.40 23.18 10.02
N LYS A 47 9.28 22.98 9.05
CA LYS A 47 10.29 21.90 9.09
C LYS A 47 11.14 21.90 10.37
N LYS A 48 11.42 23.08 10.93
CA LYS A 48 12.17 23.26 12.19
C LYS A 48 11.41 22.71 13.41
N GLU A 49 10.08 22.77 13.37
CA GLU A 49 9.19 22.37 14.47
C GLU A 49 8.84 20.88 14.41
N ALA A 50 8.97 20.25 13.23
CA ALA A 50 8.66 18.83 13.05
C ALA A 50 9.46 17.92 14.00
N HIS A 51 10.74 18.24 14.26
CA HIS A 51 11.58 17.50 15.21
C HIS A 51 11.07 17.60 16.66
N GLN A 52 10.57 18.77 17.06
CA GLN A 52 10.00 18.93 18.39
C GLN A 52 8.69 18.14 18.54
N LEU A 53 7.86 18.15 17.49
CA LEU A 53 6.59 17.45 17.47
C LEU A 53 6.75 15.93 17.61
N ILE A 54 7.69 15.33 16.87
CA ILE A 54 7.97 13.88 17.01
C ILE A 54 8.54 13.53 18.40
N SER A 55 9.32 14.44 19.00
CA SER A 55 9.91 14.25 20.33
C SER A 55 8.81 14.23 21.40
N ASN A 56 7.85 15.17 21.30
CA ASN A 56 6.67 15.19 22.17
C ASN A 56 5.80 13.93 22.02
N LEU A 57 5.82 13.31 20.83
CA LEU A 57 5.14 12.05 20.57
C LEU A 57 5.97 10.84 20.98
N ASN A 58 7.14 10.96 21.60
CA ASN A 58 8.04 9.86 21.96
C ASN A 58 8.34 8.94 20.76
N ILE A 59 8.62 9.53 19.59
CA ILE A 59 9.05 8.81 18.40
C ILE A 59 10.56 9.03 18.23
N PRO A 60 11.37 7.95 18.20
CA PRO A 60 12.81 8.09 18.00
C PRO A 60 13.15 8.76 16.67
N ILE A 61 14.20 9.57 16.64
CA ILE A 61 14.61 10.34 15.46
C ILE A 61 14.98 9.42 14.29
N GLU A 62 15.54 8.25 14.56
CA GLU A 62 15.83 7.22 13.56
C GLU A 62 14.59 6.66 12.85
N ASN A 63 13.42 6.79 13.48
CA ASN A 63 12.12 6.43 12.91
C ASN A 63 11.36 7.66 12.39
N PHE A 64 12.04 8.77 12.19
CA PHE A 64 11.48 9.96 11.56
C PHE A 64 12.06 10.17 10.17
N GLN A 65 11.18 10.17 9.16
CA GLN A 65 11.58 10.33 7.77
C GLN A 65 11.00 11.61 7.17
N ILE A 66 11.87 12.44 6.61
CA ILE A 66 11.48 13.63 5.85
C ILE A 66 11.43 13.24 4.37
N LEU A 67 10.27 13.44 3.74
CA LEU A 67 10.08 13.18 2.32
C LEU A 67 10.90 14.15 1.47
N ARG A 68 11.48 13.65 0.38
CA ARG A 68 12.22 14.46 -0.60
C ARG A 68 11.25 15.20 -1.52
N THR A 69 11.77 16.18 -2.24
CA THR A 69 11.01 16.87 -3.29
C THR A 69 10.49 15.87 -4.31
N GLY A 70 9.19 15.91 -4.59
CA GLY A 70 8.52 14.98 -5.50
C GLY A 70 8.01 13.69 -4.84
N GLU A 71 8.35 13.45 -3.57
CA GLU A 71 7.78 12.35 -2.79
C GLU A 71 6.53 12.80 -2.03
N PHE A 72 5.54 11.92 -1.97
CA PHE A 72 4.31 12.13 -1.22
C PHE A 72 3.77 10.79 -0.72
N ILE A 73 2.95 10.86 0.33
CA ILE A 73 2.24 9.72 0.89
C ILE A 73 0.81 9.74 0.40
N ILE A 74 0.29 8.57 0.01
CA ILE A 74 -1.14 8.34 -0.21
C ILE A 74 -1.62 7.16 0.64
N PRO A 75 -2.93 7.09 0.94
CA PRO A 75 -3.52 5.87 1.46
C PRO A 75 -3.23 4.66 0.56
N GLY A 76 -3.12 3.49 1.18
CA GLY A 76 -3.07 2.24 0.44
C GLY A 76 -4.27 2.07 -0.49
N LEU A 77 -4.01 1.59 -1.70
CA LEU A 77 -5.08 1.28 -2.65
C LEU A 77 -5.83 0.02 -2.20
N ILE A 78 -7.14 0.04 -2.39
CA ILE A 78 -8.04 -1.06 -2.06
C ILE A 78 -8.49 -1.70 -3.37
N ASP A 79 -8.04 -2.91 -3.62
CA ASP A 79 -8.58 -3.76 -4.68
C ASP A 79 -9.85 -4.45 -4.16
N THR A 80 -11.00 -4.05 -4.68
CA THR A 80 -12.30 -4.57 -4.24
C THR A 80 -12.64 -5.91 -4.85
N HIS A 81 -11.94 -6.34 -5.92
CA HIS A 81 -12.26 -7.57 -6.63
C HIS A 81 -11.09 -8.08 -7.47
N ILE A 82 -10.52 -9.21 -7.05
CA ILE A 82 -9.45 -9.91 -7.77
C ILE A 82 -9.69 -11.42 -7.78
N HIS A 83 -9.53 -12.04 -8.95
CA HIS A 83 -9.46 -13.50 -9.08
C HIS A 83 -7.99 -13.95 -9.03
N ALA A 84 -7.46 -14.14 -7.82
CA ALA A 84 -6.06 -14.56 -7.65
C ALA A 84 -5.69 -15.86 -8.42
N PRO A 85 -6.57 -16.89 -8.54
CA PRO A 85 -6.28 -18.08 -9.34
C PRO A 85 -6.05 -17.80 -10.83
N GLN A 86 -6.68 -16.74 -11.34
CA GLN A 86 -6.62 -16.35 -12.75
C GLN A 86 -5.40 -15.46 -13.06
N TYR A 87 -4.54 -15.18 -12.07
CA TYR A 87 -3.33 -14.38 -12.25
C TYR A 87 -2.42 -14.91 -13.38
N VAL A 88 -2.35 -16.23 -13.55
CA VAL A 88 -1.56 -16.87 -14.61
C VAL A 88 -2.13 -16.63 -16.02
N ASN A 89 -3.41 -16.28 -16.12
CA ASN A 89 -4.09 -15.93 -17.38
C ASN A 89 -4.10 -14.41 -17.63
N MET A 90 -3.44 -13.60 -16.78
CA MET A 90 -3.40 -12.16 -17.03
C MET A 90 -2.72 -11.85 -18.36
N GLY A 91 -3.41 -11.12 -19.23
CA GLY A 91 -2.86 -10.65 -20.50
C GLY A 91 -3.12 -11.55 -21.71
N ILE A 92 -3.92 -12.62 -21.57
CA ILE A 92 -4.23 -13.55 -22.68
C ILE A 92 -5.75 -13.67 -22.94
N GLY A 93 -6.11 -13.96 -24.20
CA GLY A 93 -7.49 -14.30 -24.59
C GLY A 93 -8.44 -13.12 -24.80
N TYR A 94 -7.91 -11.93 -25.10
CA TYR A 94 -8.71 -10.72 -25.39
C TYR A 94 -9.51 -10.81 -26.71
N ASP A 95 -9.24 -11.82 -27.53
CA ASP A 95 -9.93 -12.12 -28.79
C ASP A 95 -11.20 -12.96 -28.60
N LEU A 96 -11.48 -13.42 -27.38
CA LEU A 96 -12.62 -14.28 -27.07
C LEU A 96 -13.73 -13.52 -26.34
N THR A 97 -14.96 -14.02 -26.48
CA THR A 97 -16.07 -13.62 -25.60
C THR A 97 -15.83 -14.14 -24.17
N LEU A 98 -16.53 -13.58 -23.19
CA LEU A 98 -16.39 -14.00 -21.79
C LEU A 98 -16.55 -15.52 -21.61
N LEU A 99 -17.61 -16.12 -22.17
CA LEU A 99 -17.85 -17.57 -22.04
C LEU A 99 -16.74 -18.38 -22.71
N GLY A 100 -16.31 -17.98 -23.91
CA GLY A 100 -15.20 -18.64 -24.60
C GLY A 100 -13.87 -18.53 -23.83
N TRP A 101 -13.63 -17.40 -23.17
CA TRP A 101 -12.47 -17.19 -22.30
C TRP A 101 -12.54 -18.06 -21.04
N LEU A 102 -13.73 -18.16 -20.42
CA LEU A 102 -13.94 -19.01 -19.24
C LEU A 102 -13.63 -20.47 -19.53
N ASP A 103 -14.20 -21.01 -20.62
CA ASP A 103 -14.03 -22.40 -21.00
C ASP A 103 -12.59 -22.71 -21.44
N LYS A 104 -11.98 -21.81 -22.21
CA LYS A 104 -10.63 -22.04 -22.76
C LYS A 104 -9.51 -21.84 -21.73
N TYR A 105 -9.66 -20.87 -20.83
CA TYR A 105 -8.56 -20.45 -19.94
C TYR A 105 -8.90 -20.55 -18.47
N THR A 106 -10.08 -20.07 -18.03
CA THR A 106 -10.36 -19.93 -16.59
C THR A 106 -10.57 -21.26 -15.90
N PHE A 107 -11.54 -22.06 -16.33
CA PHE A 107 -11.84 -23.32 -15.67
C PHE A 107 -10.64 -24.30 -15.72
N PRO A 108 -9.92 -24.46 -16.85
CA PRO A 108 -8.74 -25.31 -16.89
C PRO A 108 -7.61 -24.83 -15.98
N THR A 109 -7.43 -23.52 -15.82
CA THR A 109 -6.42 -22.95 -14.92
C THR A 109 -6.82 -23.12 -13.45
N GLU A 110 -8.06 -22.82 -13.09
CA GLU A 110 -8.56 -22.97 -11.73
C GLU A 110 -8.51 -24.43 -11.27
N ALA A 111 -8.81 -25.38 -12.17
CA ALA A 111 -8.70 -26.81 -11.87
C ALA A 111 -7.28 -27.22 -11.45
N LYS A 112 -6.22 -26.54 -11.89
CA LYS A 112 -4.83 -26.85 -11.49
C LYS A 112 -4.54 -26.53 -10.02
N PHE A 113 -5.37 -25.73 -9.35
CA PHE A 113 -5.20 -25.40 -7.93
C PHE A 113 -5.52 -26.55 -6.97
N HIS A 114 -5.94 -27.71 -7.47
CA HIS A 114 -5.91 -28.94 -6.67
C HIS A 114 -4.48 -29.33 -6.25
N ASP A 115 -3.47 -28.90 -7.00
CA ASP A 115 -2.06 -29.00 -6.64
C ASP A 115 -1.67 -27.84 -5.70
N LEU A 116 -1.33 -28.19 -4.46
CA LEU A 116 -0.98 -27.22 -3.41
C LEU A 116 0.34 -26.50 -3.69
N ASP A 117 1.29 -27.13 -4.38
CA ASP A 117 2.57 -26.51 -4.73
C ASP A 117 2.34 -25.45 -5.82
N PHE A 118 1.51 -25.76 -6.81
CA PHE A 118 1.06 -24.80 -7.81
C PHE A 118 0.32 -23.62 -7.16
N ALA A 119 -0.66 -23.91 -6.28
CA ALA A 119 -1.44 -22.89 -5.58
C ALA A 119 -0.55 -21.96 -4.73
N SER A 120 0.33 -22.53 -3.91
CA SER A 120 1.27 -21.79 -3.05
C SER A 120 2.16 -20.87 -3.85
N LYS A 121 2.72 -21.37 -4.97
CA LYS A 121 3.57 -20.58 -5.87
C LYS A 121 2.81 -19.41 -6.50
N VAL A 122 1.60 -19.65 -7.02
CA VAL A 122 0.82 -18.59 -7.67
C VAL A 122 0.35 -17.55 -6.65
N TYR A 123 -0.23 -17.94 -5.52
CA TYR A 123 -0.70 -17.00 -4.51
C TYR A 123 0.44 -16.16 -3.92
N SER A 124 1.61 -16.74 -3.68
CA SER A 124 2.78 -15.99 -3.24
C SER A 124 3.18 -14.91 -4.25
N GLN A 125 3.09 -15.21 -5.55
CA GLN A 125 3.35 -14.21 -6.60
C GLN A 125 2.27 -13.14 -6.65
N VAL A 126 0.99 -13.47 -6.50
CA VAL A 126 -0.11 -12.50 -6.47
C VAL A 126 0.08 -11.54 -5.30
N VAL A 127 0.30 -12.03 -4.09
CA VAL A 127 0.52 -11.20 -2.90
C VAL A 127 1.75 -10.32 -3.08
N LYS A 128 2.88 -10.89 -3.55
CA LYS A 128 4.08 -10.10 -3.82
C LYS A 128 3.83 -9.04 -4.88
N ARG A 129 3.14 -9.37 -5.97
CA ARG A 129 2.90 -8.45 -7.09
C ARG A 129 1.99 -7.31 -6.69
N THR A 130 0.88 -7.63 -6.02
CA THR A 130 -0.11 -6.67 -5.53
C THR A 130 0.41 -5.83 -4.38
N THR A 131 1.40 -6.29 -3.60
CA THR A 131 2.05 -5.44 -2.58
C THR A 131 3.24 -4.66 -3.12
N THR A 132 4.00 -5.18 -4.09
CA THR A 132 5.27 -4.56 -4.57
C THR A 132 5.07 -3.52 -5.67
N LYS A 133 4.19 -3.76 -6.64
CA LYS A 133 4.01 -2.85 -7.79
C LYS A 133 3.54 -1.46 -7.38
N TRP A 134 2.84 -1.34 -6.26
CA TRP A 134 2.38 -0.05 -5.75
C TRP A 134 3.47 0.73 -4.99
N ASN A 135 4.59 0.11 -4.62
CA ASN A 135 5.67 0.79 -3.88
C ASN A 135 6.60 1.64 -4.75
N TYR A 136 6.60 1.47 -6.08
CA TYR A 136 7.58 2.15 -6.94
C TYR A 136 7.29 3.64 -7.20
N HIS A 137 6.13 4.17 -6.80
CA HIS A 137 5.79 5.59 -6.99
C HIS A 137 5.08 6.26 -5.79
N CYS A 138 4.70 5.51 -4.75
CA CYS A 138 4.03 6.05 -3.58
C CYS A 138 4.50 5.31 -2.34
N LEU A 139 4.88 6.05 -1.30
CA LEU A 139 5.12 5.49 0.03
C LEU A 139 3.74 5.12 0.61
N LEU A 140 3.28 3.90 0.31
CA LEU A 140 1.98 3.40 0.75
C LEU A 140 2.00 3.14 2.26
N LEU A 141 1.17 3.87 3.01
CA LEU A 141 0.70 3.45 4.33
C LEU A 141 -0.58 2.62 4.12
N CYS A 142 -0.45 1.30 4.06
CA CYS A 142 -1.61 0.40 3.99
C CYS A 142 -1.73 -0.40 5.30
N TYR A 143 -2.70 -0.04 6.13
CA TYR A 143 -3.12 -0.80 7.29
C TYR A 143 -4.46 -1.45 7.00
N TYR A 144 -4.43 -2.67 6.45
CA TYR A 144 -5.38 -3.77 6.69
C TYR A 144 -5.05 -4.88 5.69
N THR A 145 -4.03 -5.67 6.01
CA THR A 145 -3.75 -7.06 5.62
C THR A 145 -2.25 -7.31 5.87
N SER A 146 -1.90 -8.55 6.18
CA SER A 146 -0.61 -8.93 6.76
C SER A 146 0.59 -8.52 5.88
N ARG A 147 1.42 -7.60 6.41
CA ARG A 147 2.67 -7.03 5.85
C ARG A 147 2.51 -6.05 4.68
N CYS A 148 2.51 -4.76 5.00
CA CYS A 148 3.00 -3.70 4.10
C CYS A 148 3.63 -2.54 4.90
N ILE A 149 4.95 -2.62 5.10
CA ILE A 149 5.84 -1.46 5.15
C ILE A 149 7.01 -1.85 4.23
N LEU A 150 7.21 -1.11 3.14
CA LEU A 150 8.44 -1.17 2.37
C LEU A 150 9.16 0.17 2.56
N ALA A 151 9.83 0.28 3.70
CA ALA A 151 11.04 1.08 3.80
C ALA A 151 12.15 0.26 3.13
N THR A 152 12.62 0.69 1.97
CA THR A 152 13.89 0.23 1.41
C THR A 152 14.65 1.45 0.92
N CYS A 153 15.73 1.74 1.66
CA CYS A 153 16.93 2.52 1.40
C CYS A 153 16.81 3.81 0.57
#